data_AF-A0A099S8V3-F1
#
_entry.id   AF-A0A099S8V3-F1
#
_cell.length_a   1.000
_cell.length_b   1.000
_cell.length_c   1.000
_cell.angle_alpha   90.00
_cell.angle_beta   90.00
_cell.angle_gamma   90.00
#
_symmetry.space_group_name_H-M   'P 1'
#
loop_
_entity.id
_entity.type
_entity.pdbx_description
1 polymer ?
#
loop_
_entity_poly.entity_id
_entity_poly.type
_entity_poly.pdbx_seq_one_letter_code
_entity_poly.pdbx_strand_id
1 'polypeptide(L)' 'MIYILAFYGIQILLLIFVGIISWKFYDKRIRNYKRAPTGYVKTDEVFRDPITNKTLRVYYNKENGTRIHIED' A
#
# COMPACT_ATOMS: atom_id res chain seq x y z
N MET A 1 21.45 37.91 -3.00
CA MET A 1 20.44 37.45 -2.01
C MET A 1 19.23 36.79 -2.65
N ILE A 2 18.57 37.41 -3.63
CA ILE A 2 17.35 36.86 -4.26
C ILE A 2 17.57 35.49 -4.94
N TYR A 3 18.73 35.30 -5.58
CA TYR A 3 19.10 34.02 -6.21
C TYR A 3 19.30 32.89 -5.19
N ILE A 4 19.80 33.21 -4.00
CA ILE A 4 20.01 32.25 -2.91
C ILE A 4 18.65 31.82 -2.35
N LEU A 5 17.73 32.79 -2.14
CA LEU A 5 16.35 32.52 -1.74
C LEU A 5 15.60 31.68 -2.77
N ALA A 6 15.75 31.97 -4.07
CA ALA A 6 15.15 31.19 -5.14
C ALA A 6 15.70 29.76 -5.20
N PHE A 7 17.01 29.58 -4.99
CA PHE A 7 17.66 28.28 -4.99
C PHE A 7 17.17 27.38 -3.85
N TYR A 8 17.04 27.91 -2.63
CA TYR A 8 16.47 27.13 -1.53
C TYR A 8 14.96 26.94 -1.66
N GLY A 9 14.24 27.93 -2.18
CA GLY A 9 12.80 27.83 -2.46
C GLY A 9 12.48 26.70 -3.43
N ILE A 10 13.26 26.56 -4.52
CA ILE A 10 13.03 25.49 -5.49
C ILE A 10 13.38 24.11 -4.94
N GLN A 11 14.40 24.00 -4.07
CA GLN A 11 14.74 22.75 -3.40
C GLN A 11 13.63 22.28 -2.45
N ILE A 12 13.03 23.20 -1.67
CA ILE A 12 11.91 22.88 -0.78
C ILE A 12 10.70 22.42 -1.59
N LEU A 13 10.38 23.10 -2.68
CA LEU A 13 9.28 22.70 -3.57
C LEU A 13 9.52 21.32 -4.17
N LEU A 14 10.76 21.02 -4.58
CA LEU A 14 11.12 19.72 -5.12
C LEU A 14 11.02 18.61 -4.08
N LEU A 15 11.43 18.87 -2.83
CA LEU A 15 11.28 17.94 -1.71
C LEU A 15 9.80 17.64 -1.43
N ILE A 16 8.94 18.67 -1.38
CA ILE A 16 7.49 18.51 -1.20
C ILE A 16 6.90 17.69 -2.35
N PHE A 17 7.29 17.99 -3.58
CA PHE A 17 6.83 17.29 -4.77
C PHE A 17 7.18 15.79 -4.72
N VAL A 18 8.42 15.45 -4.39
CA VAL A 18 8.85 14.05 -4.23
C VAL A 18 8.11 13.39 -3.05
N GLY A 19 7.89 14.10 -1.96
CA GLY A 19 7.11 13.60 -0.81
C GLY A 19 5.68 13.24 -1.18
N ILE A 20 5.00 14.10 -1.95
CA ILE A 20 3.62 13.86 -2.43
C ILE A 20 3.58 12.65 -3.39
N ILE A 21 4.52 12.58 -4.33
CA ILE A 21 4.61 11.43 -5.24
C ILE A 21 4.86 10.15 -4.45
N SER A 22 5.85 10.16 -3.55
CA SER A 22 6.16 9.01 -2.71
C SER A 22 4.91 8.57 -1.95
N TRP A 23 4.22 9.47 -1.25
CA TRP A 23 3.00 9.14 -0.52
C TRP A 23 1.92 8.53 -1.41
N LYS A 24 1.66 9.12 -2.59
CA LYS A 24 0.63 8.65 -3.52
C LYS A 24 0.93 7.27 -4.12
N PHE A 25 2.20 6.91 -4.27
CA PHE A 25 2.62 5.65 -4.90
C PHE A 25 3.06 4.58 -3.90
N TYR A 26 3.40 4.92 -2.65
CA TYR A 26 3.93 4.00 -1.65
C TYR A 26 2.87 2.99 -1.17
N ASP A 27 1.58 3.35 -1.21
CA ASP A 27 0.49 2.50 -0.73
C ASP A 27 -0.27 1.77 -1.85
N LYS A 28 0.47 1.05 -2.70
CA LYS A 28 -0.11 0.12 -3.69
C LYS A 28 -0.06 -1.34 -3.26
N ARG A 29 0.36 -1.62 -2.02
CA ARG A 29 0.55 -2.99 -1.51
C ARG A 29 -0.74 -3.64 -1.04
N ILE A 30 -1.77 -2.84 -0.72
CA ILE A 30 -3.08 -3.35 -0.33
C ILE A 30 -3.98 -3.35 -1.57
N ARG A 31 -3.96 -4.46 -2.30
CA ARG A 31 -5.02 -4.71 -3.27
C ARG A 31 -6.29 -5.02 -2.49
N ASN A 32 -7.23 -4.07 -2.47
CA ASN A 32 -8.54 -4.22 -1.84
C ASN A 32 -9.41 -5.18 -2.66
N TYR A 33 -9.13 -6.48 -2.56
CA TYR A 33 -10.00 -7.52 -3.11
C TYR A 33 -11.21 -7.67 -2.19
N LYS A 34 -12.40 -7.33 -2.69
CA LYS A 34 -13.66 -7.58 -1.97
C LYS A 34 -14.04 -9.06 -1.92
N ARG A 35 -13.47 -9.88 -2.80
CA ARG A 35 -13.73 -11.32 -2.90
C ARG A 35 -12.50 -12.04 -3.45
N ALA A 36 -12.33 -13.29 -3.02
CA ALA A 36 -11.27 -14.15 -3.53
C ALA A 36 -11.47 -14.42 -5.03
N PRO A 37 -10.46 -14.16 -5.88
CA PRO A 37 -10.48 -14.59 -7.28
C PRO A 37 -10.51 -16.12 -7.38
N THR A 38 -10.90 -16.64 -8.54
CA THR A 38 -10.82 -18.08 -8.83
C THR A 38 -9.38 -18.59 -8.66
N GLY A 39 -9.23 -19.79 -8.08
CA GLY A 39 -7.91 -20.40 -7.80
C GLY A 39 -7.30 -20.05 -6.44
N TYR A 40 -7.92 -19.14 -5.67
CA TYR A 40 -7.50 -18.84 -4.30
C TYR A 40 -8.26 -19.70 -3.29
N VAL A 41 -7.53 -20.42 -2.45
CA VAL A 41 -8.05 -21.28 -1.39
C VAL A 41 -8.05 -20.53 -0.07
N LYS A 42 -9.17 -20.58 0.66
CA LYS A 42 -9.27 -20.02 2.01
C LYS A 42 -8.32 -20.76 2.94
N THR A 43 -7.52 -20.02 3.71
CA THR A 43 -6.67 -20.59 4.75
C THR A 43 -7.23 -20.25 6.12
N ASP A 44 -6.78 -20.96 7.16
CA ASP A 44 -7.15 -20.65 8.54
C ASP A 44 -6.38 -19.44 9.11
N GLU A 45 -5.41 -18.90 8.37
CA GLU A 45 -4.65 -17.72 8.77
C GLU A 45 -5.56 -16.47 8.78
N VAL A 46 -5.54 -15.78 9.92
CA VAL A 46 -6.24 -14.51 10.15
C VAL A 46 -5.22 -13.45 10.52
N PHE A 47 -5.25 -12.34 9.79
CA PHE A 47 -4.46 -11.17 10.08
C PHE A 47 -5.37 -10.06 10.62
N ARG A 48 -5.06 -9.54 11.80
CA ARG A 48 -5.77 -8.40 12.38
C ARG A 48 -4.93 -7.14 12.18
N ASP A 49 -5.43 -6.21 11.40
CA ASP A 49 -4.72 -4.95 11.16
C ASP A 49 -4.73 -4.10 12.44
N PRO A 50 -3.56 -3.75 13.03
CA PRO A 50 -3.50 -2.96 14.25
C PRO A 50 -3.91 -1.49 14.05
N ILE A 51 -3.92 -1.00 12.81
CA ILE A 51 -4.25 0.38 12.47
C ILE A 51 -5.76 0.52 12.27
N THR A 52 -6.37 -0.38 11.49
CA THR A 52 -7.80 -0.31 11.17
C THR A 52 -8.67 -1.19 12.06
N ASN A 53 -8.06 -2.05 12.88
CA ASN A 53 -8.70 -3.07 13.71
C ASN A 53 -9.55 -4.08 12.92
N LYS A 54 -9.38 -4.13 11.59
CA LYS A 54 -10.11 -5.03 10.69
C LYS A 54 -9.50 -6.41 10.69
N THR A 55 -10.36 -7.41 10.57
CA THR A 55 -9.97 -8.82 10.46
C THR A 55 -9.88 -9.20 8.99
N LEU A 56 -8.69 -9.57 8.56
CA LEU A 56 -8.37 -9.97 7.20
C LEU A 56 -8.11 -11.48 7.17
N ARG A 57 -8.81 -12.21 6.31
CA ARG A 57 -8.56 -13.62 6.02
C ARG A 57 -7.52 -13.75 4.91
N VAL A 58 -6.54 -14.64 5.12
CA VAL A 58 -5.53 -14.93 4.09
C VAL A 58 -6.07 -15.99 3.13
N TYR A 59 -5.94 -15.72 1.83
CA TYR A 59 -6.21 -16.70 0.78
C TYR A 59 -4.92 -16.98 0.01
N TYR A 60 -4.70 -18.26 -0.31
CA TYR A 60 -3.51 -18.74 -0.97
C TYR A 60 -3.84 -19.32 -2.35
N ASN A 61 -3.11 -18.91 -3.38
CA ASN A 61 -3.20 -19.51 -4.70
C ASN A 61 -2.09 -20.55 -4.86
N LYS A 62 -2.48 -21.82 -5.10
CA LYS A 62 -1.56 -22.95 -5.22
C LYS A 62 -0.75 -22.94 -6.52
N GLU A 63 -1.24 -22.30 -7.57
CA GLU A 63 -0.63 -22.33 -8.91
C GLU A 63 0.59 -21.40 -9.02
N ASN A 64 0.55 -20.25 -8.35
CA ASN A 64 1.59 -19.20 -8.44
C ASN A 64 2.21 -18.84 -7.08
N GLY A 65 1.74 -19.42 -5.99
CA GLY A 65 2.24 -19.17 -4.64
C GLY A 65 1.85 -17.81 -4.05
N THR A 66 0.92 -17.08 -4.68
CA THR A 66 0.54 -15.75 -4.21
C THR A 66 -0.41 -15.81 -3.01
N ARG A 67 -0.32 -14.80 -2.15
CA ARG A 67 -1.19 -14.61 -0.99
C ARG A 67 -1.94 -13.30 -1.12
N ILE A 68 -3.22 -13.31 -0.78
CA ILE A 68 -4.06 -12.12 -0.71
C ILE A 68 -4.75 -12.03 0.64
N HIS A 69 -4.97 -10.81 1.11
CA HIS A 69 -5.70 -10.52 2.33
C HIS A 69 -7.05 -9.93 1.94
N ILE A 70 -8.13 -10.54 2.41
CA ILE A 70 -9.51 -10.11 2.14
C ILE A 70 -10.18 -9.90 3.49
N GLU A 71 -10.92 -8.80 3.63
CA GLU A 71 -11.71 -8.51 4.84
C GLU A 71 -12.79 -9.59 5.01
N ASP A 72 -12.80 -10.25 6.18
CA ASP A 72 -13.79 -11.28 6.55
C ASP A 72 -15.09 -10.63 7.07
#